data_AF-A0A9E0PIT5-F1
#
_entry.id   AF-A0A9E0PIT5-F1
#
_cell.length_a   1.000
_cell.length_b   1.000
_cell.length_c   1.000
_cell.angle_alpha   90.00
_cell.angle_beta   90.00
_cell.angle_gamma   90.00
#
_symmetry.space_group_name_H-M   'P 1'
#
loop_
_entity.id
_entity.type
_entity.pdbx_description
1 polymer ?
#
loop_
_entity_poly.entity_id
_entity_poly.type
_entity_poly.pdbx_seq_one_letter_code
_entity_poly.pdbx_strand_id
1 'polypeptide(L)'
;MSDLSTSDLATRILADHHDMDELLLLHQEALIEQDMVEALARFEVFHARLRAHIELENRELLPLHEALPTPRWRTQVYALEHDKILEMAAKIHERLQGPVLEKGQVQRRSIIDLLDSERTLKNVVEHHEEREEKGMLPELGLVPFLAP
;
A
#
# COMPACT_ATOMS: atom_id res chain seq x y z
N MET A 1 -7.77 -16.79 -18.80
CA MET A 1 -7.72 -16.78 -17.33
C MET A 1 -6.39 -17.40 -16.99
N SER A 2 -5.39 -16.57 -16.67
CA SER A 2 -4.04 -17.04 -16.43
C SER A 2 -3.98 -17.69 -15.06
N ASP A 3 -3.76 -19.01 -15.02
CA ASP A 3 -3.27 -19.73 -13.85
C ASP A 3 -1.89 -19.15 -13.51
N LEU A 4 -1.85 -18.11 -12.68
CA LEU A 4 -0.60 -17.75 -12.01
C LEU A 4 -0.25 -18.93 -11.11
N SER A 5 0.96 -19.47 -11.26
CA SER A 5 1.43 -20.46 -10.30
C SER A 5 1.41 -19.83 -8.91
N THR A 6 1.15 -20.64 -7.88
CA THR A 6 1.27 -20.27 -6.46
C THR A 6 2.59 -19.52 -6.16
N SER A 7 3.69 -19.92 -6.82
CA SER A 7 5.00 -19.25 -6.73
C SER A 7 5.04 -17.89 -7.43
N ASP A 8 4.28 -17.71 -8.51
CA ASP A 8 4.19 -16.45 -9.26
C ASP A 8 3.36 -15.42 -8.48
N LEU A 9 2.31 -15.86 -7.77
CA LEU A 9 1.48 -14.99 -6.95
C LEU A 9 2.27 -14.40 -5.78
N ALA A 10 2.99 -15.22 -5.02
CA ALA A 10 3.80 -14.74 -3.89
C ALA A 10 4.87 -13.75 -4.36
N THR A 11 5.56 -14.08 -5.45
CA THR A 11 6.58 -13.21 -6.07
C THR A 11 5.97 -11.89 -6.51
N ARG A 12 4.75 -11.91 -7.06
CA ARG A 12 4.04 -10.72 -7.49
C ARG A 12 3.66 -9.81 -6.31
N ILE A 13 3.15 -10.37 -5.22
CA ILE A 13 2.78 -9.63 -4.01
C ILE A 13 3.99 -8.91 -3.43
N LEU A 14 5.09 -9.64 -3.19
CA LEU A 14 6.32 -9.08 -2.65
C LEU A 14 6.96 -8.02 -3.56
N ALA A 15 6.90 -8.22 -4.88
CA ALA A 15 7.36 -7.22 -5.84
C ALA A 15 6.49 -5.95 -5.81
N ASP A 16 5.18 -6.09 -5.65
CA ASP A 16 4.28 -4.95 -5.52
C ASP A 16 4.59 -4.12 -4.24
N HIS A 17 4.96 -4.74 -3.11
CA HIS A 17 5.39 -4.02 -1.89
C HIS A 17 6.59 -3.09 -2.19
N HIS A 18 7.65 -3.65 -2.79
CA HIS A 18 8.85 -2.90 -3.15
C HIS A 18 8.56 -1.79 -4.18
N ASP A 19 7.74 -2.08 -5.18
CA ASP A 19 7.36 -1.08 -6.19
C ASP A 19 6.55 0.08 -5.56
N MET A 20 5.66 -0.22 -4.61
CA MET A 20 4.87 0.80 -3.91
C MET A 20 5.74 1.71 -3.04
N ASP A 21 6.73 1.15 -2.34
CA ASP A 21 7.70 1.93 -1.57
C ASP A 21 8.46 2.95 -2.44
N GLU A 22 8.96 2.51 -3.59
CA GLU A 22 9.69 3.37 -4.53
C GLU A 22 8.79 4.45 -5.13
N LEU A 23 7.55 4.09 -5.51
CA LEU A 23 6.59 5.05 -6.04
C LEU A 23 6.21 6.14 -5.01
N LEU A 24 6.06 5.77 -3.74
CA LEU A 24 5.78 6.72 -2.67
C LEU A 24 7.00 7.61 -2.40
N LEU A 25 8.21 7.07 -2.48
CA LEU A 25 9.43 7.85 -2.32
C LEU A 25 9.58 8.91 -3.44
N LEU A 26 9.36 8.53 -4.69
CA LEU A 26 9.39 9.45 -5.84
C LEU A 26 8.32 10.56 -5.72
N HIS A 27 7.16 10.24 -5.16
CA HIS A 27 6.17 11.25 -4.81
C HIS A 27 6.69 12.24 -3.76
N GLN A 28 7.34 11.75 -2.70
CA GLN A 28 7.89 12.58 -1.63
C GLN A 28 9.03 13.47 -2.09
N GLU A 29 9.87 13.00 -3.01
CA GLU A 29 10.90 13.81 -3.67
C GLU A 29 10.26 15.01 -4.40
N ALA A 30 9.22 14.78 -5.19
CA ALA A 30 8.50 15.86 -5.87
C ALA A 30 7.85 16.86 -4.88
N LEU A 31 7.32 16.38 -3.76
CA LEU A 31 6.83 17.25 -2.68
C LEU A 31 7.95 18.13 -2.09
N ILE A 32 9.14 17.56 -1.84
CA ILE A 32 10.31 18.30 -1.33
C ILE A 32 10.74 19.39 -2.33
N GLU A 33 10.70 19.08 -3.63
CA GLU A 33 10.99 20.03 -4.71
C GLU A 33 9.88 21.08 -4.91
N GLN A 34 8.76 20.97 -4.19
CA GLN A 34 7.56 21.80 -4.35
C GLN A 34 6.99 21.75 -5.78
N ASP A 35 7.17 20.61 -6.45
CA ASP A 35 6.52 20.31 -7.72
C ASP A 35 5.22 19.55 -7.46
N MET A 36 4.15 20.31 -7.22
CA MET A 36 2.84 19.73 -6.89
C MET A 36 2.22 18.96 -8.06
N VAL A 37 2.62 19.27 -9.30
CA VAL A 37 2.09 18.59 -10.49
C VAL A 37 2.73 17.21 -10.59
N GLU A 38 4.05 17.15 -10.48
CA GLU A 38 4.78 15.87 -10.46
C GLU A 38 4.40 15.04 -9.24
N ALA A 39 4.26 15.67 -8.06
CA ALA A 39 3.84 14.98 -6.86
C ALA A 39 2.47 14.30 -7.04
N LEU A 40 1.47 15.01 -7.59
CA LEU A 40 0.17 14.39 -7.87
C LEU A 40 0.30 13.24 -8.86
N ALA A 41 1.03 13.42 -9.97
CA ALA A 41 1.21 12.37 -10.98
C ALA A 41 1.85 11.10 -10.40
N ARG A 42 2.89 11.25 -9.56
CA ARG A 42 3.54 10.12 -8.87
C ARG A 42 2.61 9.45 -7.87
N PHE A 43 1.85 10.24 -7.11
CA PHE A 43 0.88 9.69 -6.17
C PHE A 43 -0.23 8.92 -6.87
N GLU A 44 -0.70 9.38 -8.04
CA GLU A 44 -1.72 8.66 -8.82
C GLU A 44 -1.22 7.28 -9.26
N VAL A 45 0.05 7.15 -9.64
CA VAL A 45 0.66 5.86 -9.98
C VAL A 45 0.77 4.95 -8.73
N PHE A 46 1.26 5.48 -7.61
CA PHE A 46 1.28 4.78 -6.32
C PHE A 46 -0.12 4.30 -5.93
N HIS A 47 -1.11 5.19 -5.94
CA HIS A 47 -2.47 4.93 -5.52
C HIS A 47 -3.16 3.88 -6.41
N ALA A 48 -2.92 3.93 -7.73
CA ALA A 48 -3.40 2.90 -8.66
C ALA A 48 -2.75 1.54 -8.38
N ARG A 49 -1.43 1.50 -8.08
CA ARG A 49 -0.73 0.27 -7.73
C ARG A 49 -1.25 -0.33 -6.43
N LEU A 50 -1.39 0.48 -5.38
CA LEU A 50 -1.93 0.08 -4.07
C LEU A 50 -3.33 -0.54 -4.20
N ARG A 51 -4.21 0.09 -4.96
CA ARG A 51 -5.56 -0.44 -5.22
C ARG A 51 -5.53 -1.77 -5.97
N ALA A 52 -4.67 -1.89 -6.99
CA ALA A 52 -4.56 -3.11 -7.78
C ALA A 52 -3.98 -4.28 -6.95
N HIS A 53 -3.03 -3.97 -6.07
CA HIS A 53 -2.42 -4.91 -5.13
C HIS A 53 -3.47 -5.42 -4.13
N ILE A 54 -4.18 -4.54 -3.42
CA ILE A 54 -5.26 -4.94 -2.49
C ILE A 54 -6.38 -5.72 -3.21
N GLU A 55 -6.75 -5.34 -4.43
CA GLU A 55 -7.74 -6.07 -5.22
C GLU A 55 -7.26 -7.49 -5.58
N LEU A 56 -5.97 -7.67 -5.86
CA LEU A 56 -5.38 -8.99 -6.10
C LEU A 56 -5.45 -9.86 -4.84
N GLU A 57 -5.11 -9.30 -3.68
CA GLU A 57 -5.16 -10.02 -2.40
C GLU A 57 -6.58 -10.41 -2.01
N ASN A 58 -7.52 -9.47 -2.12
CA ASN A 58 -8.93 -9.71 -1.87
C ASN A 58 -9.49 -10.83 -2.75
N ARG A 59 -9.07 -10.87 -4.02
CA ARG A 59 -9.56 -11.86 -4.97
C ARG A 59 -8.90 -13.23 -4.81
N GLU A 60 -7.59 -13.25 -4.58
CA GLU A 60 -6.80 -14.50 -4.66
C GLU A 60 -6.39 -15.03 -3.29
N LEU A 61 -6.04 -14.17 -2.32
CA LEU A 61 -5.51 -14.59 -1.02
C LEU A 61 -6.59 -14.75 0.05
N LEU A 62 -7.49 -13.78 0.21
CA LEU A 62 -8.49 -13.82 1.28
C LEU A 62 -9.38 -15.07 1.24
N PRO A 63 -9.88 -15.55 0.09
CA PRO A 63 -10.69 -16.77 0.04
C PRO A 63 -9.91 -18.02 0.47
N LEU A 64 -8.62 -18.10 0.10
CA LEU A 64 -7.75 -19.21 0.52
C LEU A 64 -7.47 -19.15 2.02
N HIS A 65 -7.21 -17.96 2.53
CA HIS A 65 -6.90 -17.74 3.94
C HIS A 65 -8.11 -17.98 4.85
N GLU A 66 -9.32 -17.62 4.41
CA GLU A 66 -10.57 -17.90 5.13
C GLU A 66 -10.85 -19.42 5.27
N ALA A 67 -10.35 -20.23 4.34
CA ALA A 67 -10.47 -21.69 4.43
C ALA A 67 -9.48 -22.32 5.44
N LEU A 68 -8.53 -21.57 5.99
CA LEU A 68 -7.59 -22.09 6.98
C LEU A 68 -8.31 -22.42 8.31
N PRO A 69 -8.03 -23.58 8.93
CA PRO A 69 -8.72 -23.99 10.14
C PRO A 69 -8.32 -23.15 11.37
N THR A 70 -7.06 -22.71 11.44
CA THR A 70 -6.50 -21.97 12.58
C THR A 70 -5.44 -20.97 12.10
N PRO A 71 -5.83 -19.87 11.42
CA PRO A 71 -4.88 -18.84 11.01
C PRO A 71 -4.42 -18.01 12.22
N ARG A 72 -3.20 -17.49 12.20
CA ARG A 72 -2.64 -16.67 13.30
C ARG A 72 -3.43 -15.39 13.52
N TRP A 73 -3.90 -14.78 12.43
CA TRP A 73 -4.84 -13.66 12.45
C TRP A 73 -6.10 -14.05 11.65
N ARG A 74 -7.26 -13.52 12.03
CA ARG A 74 -8.49 -13.78 11.25
C ARG A 74 -8.42 -13.04 9.92
N THR A 75 -8.97 -13.62 8.84
CA THR A 75 -9.09 -12.96 7.51
C THR A 75 -9.69 -11.54 7.62
N GLN A 76 -10.65 -11.34 8.52
CA GLN A 76 -11.27 -10.04 8.78
C GLN A 76 -10.28 -8.93 9.20
N VAL A 77 -9.14 -9.28 9.81
CA VAL A 77 -8.10 -8.30 10.18
C VAL A 77 -7.52 -7.67 8.92
N TYR A 78 -7.16 -8.50 7.93
CA TYR A 78 -6.62 -8.03 6.65
C TYR A 78 -7.64 -7.18 5.89
N ALA A 79 -8.89 -7.63 5.80
CA ALA A 79 -9.95 -6.87 5.12
C ALA A 79 -10.19 -5.48 5.75
N LEU A 80 -10.21 -5.38 7.08
CA LEU A 80 -10.37 -4.10 7.77
C LEU A 80 -9.14 -3.18 7.59
N GLU A 81 -7.95 -3.76 7.46
CA GLU A 81 -6.74 -3.01 7.15
C GLU A 81 -6.74 -2.49 5.72
N HIS A 82 -7.16 -3.30 4.75
CA HIS A 82 -7.36 -2.89 3.37
C HIS A 82 -8.31 -1.69 3.28
N ASP A 83 -9.48 -1.76 3.92
CA ASP A 83 -10.46 -0.66 3.96
C ASP A 83 -9.82 0.62 4.51
N LYS A 84 -9.06 0.50 5.61
CA LYS A 84 -8.39 1.64 6.26
C LYS A 84 -7.28 2.24 5.39
N ILE A 85 -6.46 1.39 4.77
CA ILE A 85 -5.38 1.80 3.87
C ILE A 85 -5.95 2.56 2.68
N LEU A 86 -7.00 2.02 2.04
CA LEU A 86 -7.68 2.64 0.92
C LEU A 86 -8.31 3.98 1.30
N GLU A 87 -8.97 4.06 2.46
CA GLU A 87 -9.56 5.31 2.96
C GLU A 87 -8.48 6.38 3.18
N MET A 88 -7.35 6.02 3.79
CA MET A 88 -6.25 6.94 4.05
C MET A 88 -5.58 7.43 2.77
N ALA A 89 -5.32 6.52 1.82
CA ALA A 89 -4.75 6.88 0.52
C ALA A 89 -5.68 7.78 -0.29
N ALA A 90 -6.99 7.51 -0.28
CA ALA A 90 -8.00 8.35 -0.95
C ALA A 90 -8.01 9.78 -0.38
N LYS A 91 -7.94 9.95 0.95
CA LYS A 91 -7.87 11.28 1.58
C LYS A 91 -6.62 12.07 1.19
N ILE A 92 -5.47 11.41 1.05
CA ILE A 92 -4.23 12.06 0.58
C ILE A 92 -4.40 12.45 -0.89
N HIS A 93 -4.95 11.56 -1.71
CA HIS A 93 -5.23 11.83 -3.12
C HIS A 93 -6.14 13.06 -3.31
N GLU A 94 -7.25 13.12 -2.58
CA GLU A 94 -8.19 14.26 -2.61
C GLU A 94 -7.51 15.59 -2.24
N ARG A 95 -6.58 15.57 -1.27
CA ARG A 95 -5.81 16.76 -0.89
C ARG A 95 -4.85 17.20 -1.99
N LEU A 96 -4.19 16.25 -2.67
CA LEU A 96 -3.29 16.53 -3.80
C LEU A 96 -4.03 17.07 -5.03
N GLN A 97 -5.28 16.64 -5.25
CA GLN A 97 -6.15 17.14 -6.31
C GLN A 97 -6.74 18.54 -6.02
N GLY A 98 -6.52 19.05 -4.80
CA GLY A 98 -6.91 20.40 -4.42
C GLY A 98 -6.18 21.49 -5.22
N PRO A 99 -6.59 22.76 -5.08
CA PRO A 99 -5.96 23.86 -5.79
C PRO A 99 -4.48 23.98 -5.44
N VAL A 100 -3.63 24.10 -6.47
CA VAL A 100 -2.20 24.36 -6.29
C VAL A 100 -2.00 25.72 -5.63
N LEU A 101 -1.42 25.71 -4.44
CA LEU A 101 -1.08 26.92 -3.70
C LEU A 101 0.08 27.67 -4.37
N GLU A 102 0.11 28.99 -4.26
CA GLU A 102 1.27 29.77 -4.68
C GLU A 102 2.51 29.37 -3.86
N LYS A 103 3.67 29.32 -4.54
CA LYS A 103 4.95 29.00 -3.89
C LYS A 103 5.22 29.97 -2.75
N GLY A 104 5.44 29.44 -1.56
CA GLY A 104 5.62 30.25 -0.36
C GLY A 104 5.38 29.48 0.93
N GLN A 105 5.26 30.21 2.03
CA GLN A 105 5.11 29.61 3.36
C GLN A 105 3.87 28.71 3.49
N VAL A 106 2.76 29.10 2.86
CA VAL A 106 1.49 28.34 2.95
C VAL A 106 1.64 26.99 2.26
N GLN A 107 2.20 26.95 1.04
CA GLN A 107 2.46 25.70 0.33
C GLN A 107 3.40 24.78 1.10
N ARG A 108 4.52 25.30 1.63
CA ARG A 108 5.46 24.50 2.43
C ARG A 108 4.81 23.86 3.65
N ARG A 109 3.94 24.60 4.35
CA ARG A 109 3.20 24.05 5.51
C ARG A 109 2.21 22.97 5.08
N SER A 110 1.51 23.19 3.97
CA SER A 110 0.63 22.16 3.39
C SER A 110 1.39 20.88 2.99
N ILE A 111 2.61 21.01 2.49
CA ILE A 111 3.48 19.85 2.17
C ILE A 111 3.90 19.12 3.44
N ILE A 112 4.29 19.84 4.50
CA ILE A 112 4.61 19.21 5.80
C ILE A 112 3.41 18.41 6.32
N ASP A 113 2.20 19.00 6.28
CA ASP A 113 0.98 18.33 6.71
C ASP A 113 0.63 17.10 5.84
N LEU A 114 1.03 17.09 4.55
CA LEU A 114 0.89 15.93 3.66
C LEU A 114 1.87 14.81 4.07
N LEU A 115 3.15 15.14 4.23
CA LEU A 115 4.19 14.20 4.64
C LEU A 115 3.89 13.55 6.00
N ASP A 116 3.34 14.30 6.97
CA ASP A 116 2.90 13.75 8.26
C ASP A 116 1.74 12.74 8.11
N SER A 117 0.85 12.97 7.14
CA SER A 117 -0.27 12.07 6.83
C SER A 117 0.22 10.81 6.11
N GLU A 118 1.13 10.98 5.16
CA GLU A 118 1.79 9.87 4.44
C GLU A 118 2.59 8.98 5.37
N ARG A 119 3.31 9.53 6.36
CA ARG A 119 3.97 8.71 7.39
C ARG A 119 2.98 7.79 8.10
N THR A 120 1.78 8.29 8.39
CA THR A 120 0.75 7.48 9.04
C THR A 120 0.25 6.38 8.11
N LEU A 121 0.03 6.67 6.82
CA LEU A 121 -0.33 5.67 5.82
C LEU A 121 0.77 4.61 5.70
N LYS A 122 2.03 5.04 5.53
CA LYS A 122 3.20 4.18 5.40
C LYS A 122 3.31 3.18 6.54
N ASN A 123 3.22 3.65 7.79
CA ASN A 123 3.27 2.75 8.95
C ASN A 123 2.15 1.69 8.94
N VAL A 124 0.95 2.04 8.46
CA VAL A 124 -0.16 1.07 8.39
C VAL A 124 0.09 0.04 7.28
N VAL A 125 0.58 0.48 6.13
CA VAL A 125 0.96 -0.38 5.00
C VAL A 125 2.10 -1.33 5.39
N GLU A 126 3.20 -0.82 5.94
CA GLU A 126 4.34 -1.64 6.39
C GLU A 126 3.89 -2.73 7.37
N HIS A 127 3.06 -2.37 8.35
CA HIS A 127 2.54 -3.36 9.30
C HIS A 127 1.62 -4.41 8.67
N HIS A 128 0.90 -4.03 7.62
CA HIS A 128 0.03 -4.92 6.87
C HIS A 128 0.86 -5.91 6.05
N GLU A 129 1.82 -5.41 5.27
CA GLU A 129 2.79 -6.21 4.52
C GLU A 129 3.56 -7.16 5.46
N GLU A 130 4.00 -6.70 6.63
CA GLU A 130 4.63 -7.56 7.63
C GLU A 130 3.74 -8.72 8.11
N ARG A 131 2.42 -8.50 8.24
CA ARG A 131 1.46 -9.56 8.62
C ARG A 131 1.23 -10.54 7.49
N GLU A 132 1.37 -10.11 6.24
CA GLU A 132 1.25 -10.97 5.07
C GLU A 132 2.50 -11.83 4.94
N GLU A 133 3.66 -11.20 4.94
CA GLU A 133 4.96 -11.85 4.77
C GLU A 133 5.29 -12.83 5.90
N LYS A 134 4.98 -12.47 7.15
CA LYS A 134 5.28 -13.29 8.34
C LYS A 134 4.10 -14.15 8.80
N GLY A 135 2.96 -14.07 8.11
CA GLY A 135 1.71 -14.70 8.50
C GLY A 135 0.99 -15.35 7.33
N MET A 136 0.22 -14.56 6.58
CA MET A 136 -0.67 -15.08 5.55
C MET A 136 0.06 -15.89 4.48
N LEU A 137 1.13 -15.36 3.88
CA LEU A 137 1.83 -16.03 2.78
C LEU A 137 2.46 -17.37 3.23
N PRO A 138 3.14 -17.47 4.39
CA PRO A 138 3.59 -18.75 4.92
C PRO A 138 2.45 -19.72 5.26
N GLU A 139 1.37 -19.25 5.88
CA GLU A 139 0.23 -20.08 6.27
C GLU A 139 -0.50 -20.70 5.06
N LEU A 140 -0.50 -19.98 3.94
CA LEU A 140 -0.98 -20.45 2.65
C LEU A 140 0.02 -21.33 1.88
N GLY A 141 1.25 -21.49 2.39
CA GLY A 141 2.31 -22.24 1.74
C GLY A 141 2.86 -21.56 0.47
N LEU A 142 2.64 -20.25 0.32
CA LEU A 142 3.10 -19.44 -0.82
C LEU A 142 4.58 -19.08 -0.70
N VAL A 143 5.07 -18.97 0.53
CA VAL A 143 6.48 -18.77 0.87
C VAL A 143 6.88 -19.71 2.02
N PRO A 144 8.18 -20.04 2.19
CA PRO A 144 8.63 -20.80 3.34
C PRO A 144 8.36 -20.05 4.65
N PHE A 145 8.00 -20.77 5.72
CA PHE A 145 8.06 -20.22 7.07
C PHE A 145 9.52 -19.87 7.41
N LEU A 146 9.81 -18.58 7.55
CA LEU A 146 11.07 -18.13 8.15
C LEU A 146 10.96 -18.37 9.66
N ALA A 147 11.73 -19.33 10.17
CA ALA A 147 11.87 -19.51 11.61
C ALA A 147 12.54 -18.25 12.22
N PRO A 148 12.14 -17.84 13.44
CA PRO A 148 12.72 -16.68 14.12
C PRO A 148 14.22 -16.83 14.39
#